data_AF-A0A3D0P1P8-F1
#
_entry.id   AF-A0A3D0P1P8-F1
#
_cell.length_a   1.000
_cell.length_b   1.000
_cell.length_c   1.000
_cell.angle_alpha   90.00
_cell.angle_beta   90.00
_cell.angle_gamma   90.00
#
_symmetry.space_group_name_H-M   'P 1'
#
loop_
_entity.id
_entity.type
_entity.pdbx_description
1 polymer ?
#
loop_
_entity_poly.entity_id
_entity_poly.type
_entity_poly.pdbx_seq_one_letter_code
_entity_poly.pdbx_strand_id
1 'polypeptide(L)' 'MSTLTLEVPELSDAERSEVIRMIAAKLYERGTLSLGQAAKMAGMKKWDFARILGDFDVNYFTITPDELAREVRNG' A
#
# COMPACT_ATOMS: atom_id res chain seq x y z
N MET A 1 -8.43 18.63 -2.97
CA MET A 1 -7.56 17.67 -3.66
C MET A 1 -6.15 18.24 -3.58
N SER A 2 -5.21 17.55 -2.95
CA SER A 2 -3.79 17.91 -2.98
C SER A 2 -3.08 17.07 -4.03
N THR A 3 -2.05 17.63 -4.65
CA THR A 3 -1.24 16.94 -5.67
C THR A 3 0.18 16.76 -5.15
N LEU A 4 0.69 15.53 -5.24
CA LEU A 4 2.08 15.19 -4.96
C LEU A 4 2.78 14.89 -6.29
N THR A 5 3.90 15.56 -6.55
CA THR A 5 4.74 15.32 -7.74
C THR A 5 6.03 14.64 -7.30
N LEU A 6 6.43 13.59 -8.03
CA LEU A 6 7.65 12.84 -7.78
C LEU A 6 8.52 12.89 -9.03
N GLU A 7 9.79 13.24 -8.87
CA GLU A 7 10.81 13.03 -9.90
C GLU A 7 11.34 11.61 -9.76
N VAL A 8 11.22 10.82 -10.82
CA VAL A 8 11.66 9.43 -10.90
C VAL A 8 12.45 9.22 -12.20
N PRO A 9 13.29 8.18 -12.29
CA PRO A 9 13.91 7.78 -13.55
C PRO A 9 12.88 7.53 -14.66
N GLU A 10 13.32 7.37 -15.91
CA GLU A 10 12.39 6.94 -16.96
C GLU A 10 11.77 5.59 -16.58
N LEU A 11 10.43 5.58 -16.50
CA LEU A 11 9.62 4.40 -16.25
C LEU A 11 8.69 4.18 -17.44
N SER A 12 8.55 2.92 -17.84
CA SER A 12 7.48 2.48 -18.72
C SER A 12 6.10 2.73 -18.07
N ASP A 13 5.04 2.69 -18.88
CA ASP A 13 3.66 2.83 -18.38
C ASP A 13 3.30 1.72 -17.37
N ALA A 14 3.85 0.52 -17.55
CA ALA A 14 3.66 -0.60 -16.64
C ALA A 14 4.28 -0.31 -15.26
N GLU A 15 5.54 0.11 -15.22
CA GLU A 15 6.25 0.46 -13.99
C GLU A 15 5.59 1.64 -13.28
N ARG A 16 5.17 2.67 -14.04
CA ARG A 16 4.43 3.80 -13.48
C ARG A 16 3.12 3.34 -12.82
N SER A 17 2.36 2.45 -13.47
CA SER A 17 1.12 1.91 -12.90
C SER A 17 1.39 1.13 -11.61
N GLU A 18 2.47 0.35 -11.57
CA GLU A 18 2.86 -0.43 -10.41
C GLU A 18 3.26 0.44 -9.21
N VAL A 19 4.04 1.50 -9.45
CA VAL A 19 4.39 2.49 -8.42
C VAL A 19 3.13 3.16 -7.84
N ILE A 20 2.18 3.55 -8.70
CA ILE A 20 0.92 4.17 -8.24
C ILE A 20 0.12 3.18 -7.38
N ARG A 21 0.01 1.91 -7.79
CA ARG A 21 -0.69 0.86 -7.02
C ARG A 21 -0.04 0.65 -5.65
N MET A 22 1.29 0.60 -5.59
CA MET A 22 2.05 0.48 -4.35
C MET A 22 1.77 1.66 -3.41
N ILE A 23 1.84 2.89 -3.90
CA ILE A 23 1.55 4.09 -3.09
C ILE A 23 0.09 4.07 -2.59
N ALA A 24 -0.86 3.75 -3.47
CA ALA A 24 -2.27 3.65 -3.09
C ALA A 24 -2.50 2.58 -2.00
N ALA A 25 -1.84 1.42 -2.11
CA ALA A 25 -1.89 0.35 -1.12
C ALA A 25 -1.33 0.79 0.23
N LYS A 26 -0.17 1.46 0.26
CA LYS A 26 0.43 2.00 1.50
C LYS A 26 -0.39 3.13 2.15
N LEU A 27 -1.03 3.97 1.35
CA LEU A 27 -1.93 5.01 1.87
C LEU A 27 -3.26 4.42 2.39
N TYR A 28 -3.74 3.33 1.81
CA TYR A 28 -4.85 2.55 2.34
C TYR A 28 -4.49 1.87 3.67
N GLU A 29 -3.33 1.20 3.74
CA GLU A 29 -2.78 0.57 4.95
C GLU A 29 -2.73 1.54 6.13
N ARG A 30 -2.29 2.78 5.88
CA ARG A 30 -2.22 3.85 6.89
C ARG A 30 -3.57 4.49 7.22
N GLY A 31 -4.66 4.10 6.55
CA GLY A 31 -5.99 4.70 6.72
C GLY A 31 -6.14 6.11 6.13
N THR A 32 -5.16 6.59 5.36
CA THR A 32 -5.21 7.91 4.70
C THR A 32 -6.21 7.91 3.53
N LEU A 33 -6.32 6.78 2.83
CA LEU A 33 -7.29 6.56 1.78
C LEU A 33 -8.26 5.46 2.18
N SER A 34 -9.55 5.66 1.95
CA SER A 34 -10.52 4.56 1.93
C SER A 34 -10.23 3.62 0.74
N LEU A 35 -10.73 2.38 0.80
CA LEU A 35 -10.56 1.40 -0.28
C LEU A 35 -11.00 1.94 -1.65
N GLY A 36 -12.09 2.72 -1.69
CA GLY A 36 -12.56 3.33 -2.94
C GLY A 36 -11.67 4.46 -3.45
N GLN A 37 -11.09 5.27 -2.55
CA GLN A 37 -10.16 6.33 -2.92
C GLN A 37 -8.82 5.76 -3.40
N ALA A 38 -8.32 4.71 -2.75
CA ALA A 38 -7.11 4.01 -3.14
C ALA A 38 -7.28 3.32 -4.51
N ALA A 39 -8.42 2.65 -4.74
CA ALA A 39 -8.75 2.08 -6.04
C ALA A 39 -8.81 3.15 -7.15
N LYS A 40 -9.43 4.31 -6.88
CA LYS A 40 -9.48 5.43 -7.81
C LYS A 40 -8.07 5.97 -8.12
N MET A 41 -7.22 6.12 -7.10
CA MET A 41 -5.82 6.54 -7.28
C MET A 41 -5.04 5.54 -8.13
N ALA A 42 -5.24 4.24 -7.91
CA ALA A 42 -4.61 3.16 -8.67
C ALA A 42 -5.16 2.98 -10.09
N GLY A 43 -6.21 3.71 -10.49
CA GLY A 43 -6.87 3.51 -11.78
C GLY A 43 -7.59 2.16 -11.90
N MET A 44 -8.03 1.59 -10.77
CA MET A 44 -8.62 0.25 -10.69
C MET A 44 -10.08 0.30 -10.21
N LYS A 45 -10.84 -0.75 -10.52
CA LYS A 45 -12.13 -0.97 -9.86
C LYS A 45 -11.89 -1.35 -8.40
N LYS A 46 -12.84 -1.01 -7.53
CA LYS A 46 -12.75 -1.21 -6.08
C LYS A 46 -12.39 -2.65 -5.68
N TRP A 47 -13.02 -3.64 -6.31
CA TRP A 47 -12.80 -5.06 -6.02
C TRP A 47 -11.47 -5.59 -6.58
N ASP A 48 -11.06 -5.10 -7.76
CA ASP A 48 -9.76 -5.46 -8.34
C ASP A 48 -8.61 -4.92 -7.48
N PHE A 49 -8.78 -3.71 -6.93
CA PHE A 49 -7.82 -3.12 -6.00
C PHE A 49 -7.73 -3.93 -4.69
N ALA A 50 -8.85 -4.39 -4.14
CA ALA A 50 -8.84 -5.21 -2.93
C ALA A 50 -8.05 -6.52 -3.13
N ARG A 51 -8.07 -7.10 -4.33
CA ARG A 51 -7.35 -8.33 -4.66
C ARG A 51 -5.83 -8.15 -4.64
N ILE A 52 -5.33 -7.01 -5.10
CA ILE A 52 -3.89 -6.74 -5.18
C ILE A 52 -3.27 -6.33 -3.83
N LEU A 53 -4.09 -6.00 -2.82
CA LEU A 53 -3.55 -5.64 -1.50
C LEU A 53 -2.70 -6.75 -0.88
N GLY A 54 -3.03 -8.02 -1.18
CA GLY A 54 -2.20 -9.17 -0.79
C GLY A 54 -0.87 -9.26 -1.52
N ASP A 55 -0.76 -8.68 -2.73
CA ASP A 55 0.45 -8.73 -3.56
C ASP A 55 1.51 -7.69 -3.13
N PHE A 56 1.11 -6.63 -2.43
CA PHE A 56 1.99 -5.52 -2.02
C PHE A 56 2.64 -5.68 -0.63
N ASP A 57 2.64 -6.89 -0.06
CA ASP A 57 3.15 -7.23 1.28
C ASP A 57 2.84 -6.14 2.32
N VAL A 58 1.58 -5.70 2.27
CA VAL A 58 1.01 -4.76 3.20
C VAL A 58 0.85 -5.53 4.49
N ASN A 59 1.76 -5.31 5.42
CA ASN A 59 1.89 -6.10 6.63
C ASN A 59 0.65 -5.89 7.50
N TYR A 60 -0.27 -6.85 7.45
CA TYR A 60 -1.48 -6.85 8.27
C TYR A 60 -1.15 -7.01 9.77
N PHE A 61 0.08 -7.43 10.11
CA PHE A 61 0.52 -7.59 11.49
C PHE A 61 1.39 -6.42 11.94
N THR A 62 0.81 -5.60 12.81
CA THR A 62 1.45 -4.46 13.48
C THR A 62 2.38 -4.89 14.62
N ILE A 63 2.95 -6.09 14.60
CA ILE A 63 3.91 -6.51 15.64
C ILE A 63 5.30 -6.07 15.20
N THR A 64 5.87 -5.16 15.98
CA THR A 64 7.28 -4.80 15.86
C THR A 64 8.17 -5.98 16.27
N PRO A 65 9.41 -6.08 15.76
CA PRO A 65 10.37 -7.09 16.21
C PRO A 65 10.55 -7.12 17.74
N ASP A 66 10.46 -5.95 18.38
CA ASP A 66 10.57 -5.80 19.83
C ASP A 66 9.37 -6.40 20.58
N GLU A 67 8.15 -6.24 20.04
CA GLU A 67 6.93 -6.85 20.58
C GLU A 67 6.94 -8.37 20.47
N LEU A 68 7.37 -8.91 19.31
CA LEU A 68 7.54 -10.35 19.12
C LEU A 68 8.54 -10.93 20.13
N ALA A 69 9.67 -10.25 20.30
CA ALA A 69 10.70 -10.70 21.24
C ALA A 69 10.20 -10.69 22.69
N ARG A 70 9.25 -9.81 23.04
CA ARG A 70 8.65 -9.75 24.38
C ARG A 70 7.67 -10.89 24.63
N GLU A 71 6.90 -11.31 23.63
CA GLU A 71 6.00 -12.46 23.76
C GLU A 71 6.76 -13.78 23.86
N VAL A 72 7.79 -14.00 23.03
CA VAL A 72 8.63 -15.21 23.09
C VAL A 72 9.34 -15.38 24.43
N ARG A 73 9.65 -14.27 25.12
CA ARG A 73 10.27 -14.31 26.45
C ARG A 73 9.28 -14.55 27.60
N ASN A 74 8.01 -14.25 27.39
CA ASN A 74 6.98 -14.26 28.42
C ASN A 74 5.97 -15.42 28.28
N GLY A 75 6.10 -16.25 27.25
CA GLY A 75 5.38 -17.51 27.07
C GLY A 75 6.27 -18.71 27.35
#